data_AF-A0A1D9P143-F1
#
_entry.id   AF-A0A1D9P143-F1
#
_cell.length_a   1.000
_cell.length_b   1.000
_cell.length_c   1.000
_cell.angle_alpha   90.00
_cell.angle_beta   90.00
_cell.angle_gamma   90.00
#
_symmetry.space_group_name_H-M   'P 1'
#
loop_
_entity.id
_entity.type
_entity.pdbx_description
1 polymer ?
#
loop_
_entity_poly.entity_id
_entity_poly.type
_entity_poly.pdbx_seq_one_letter_code
_entity_poly.pdbx_strand_id
1 'polypeptide(L)'
;MKEWNWEENEKRGLDPNKLTLGSGKKANWICTKGHNWDADICHRVGRGSNCPYCANKKAWPGYNDLKSQRPDLMSEWDFDTNTIDPSTVVLQSNKRVNWICPKGHHYTKAIYLRVAGQGCIICSRGLATSFPEQCFFYYTKKVYPDAVNSYKAIFDNQMELDIFIPSINTGIEYDGIFWHDKKDKDVLAREERKYKICKEHNIRLFRIKEGDFKGFTDTSDRTWYIPRKCDNKLLNMYITEYLKFLIMGGARLPVVDIDKDKAEILEYKTLRLEDSLDYLYPEVAKEWHPTKNGKLTPDLFTPGSPEKVWWLCSKCGNEWRAPIANRSKGHGCNECANPVRMKTRKQNILAKRESIDKEICLLDWDYQLNEHGPEYYTNGSGEVVTWRCHVCGYRWETAICNRTRDYKNGCPFCSGKIIIRGFNDLLTVRPELELDWDYKSNKDIDPTKIGVGCHDSVSWVCHKCTYRWDAQVYNRANGKGCPCCSNRVVVAGINDLATTDPDIAADWHPTKNSLKPTEVTRGQSTIINWRCAICGNEWRDTLNHRSGGRGCRVCKKLKQ
;
A
#
# COMPACT_ATOMS: atom_id res chain seq x y z
N MET A 1 -33.63 65.63 -5.97
CA MET A 1 -33.14 66.26 -7.23
C MET A 1 -31.75 65.79 -7.70
N LYS A 2 -31.01 64.94 -6.95
CA LYS A 2 -29.66 64.49 -7.35
C LYS A 2 -29.58 63.72 -8.68
N GLU A 3 -30.70 63.13 -9.12
CA GLU A 3 -30.76 62.35 -10.37
C GLU A 3 -31.53 63.06 -11.50
N TRP A 4 -31.89 64.33 -11.33
CA TRP A 4 -32.53 65.10 -12.38
C TRP A 4 -31.49 65.55 -13.39
N ASN A 5 -31.65 65.19 -14.66
CA ASN A 5 -30.76 65.69 -15.71
C ASN A 5 -31.20 67.10 -16.11
N TRP A 6 -30.50 68.11 -15.60
CA TRP A 6 -30.86 69.52 -15.82
C TRP A 6 -30.82 69.92 -17.28
N GLU A 7 -29.75 69.57 -17.99
CA GLU A 7 -29.54 69.95 -19.39
C GLU A 7 -30.62 69.35 -20.31
N GLU A 8 -30.89 68.04 -20.18
CA GLU A 8 -31.85 67.36 -21.05
C GLU A 8 -33.31 67.72 -20.73
N ASN A 9 -33.62 68.03 -19.47
CA ASN A 9 -34.97 68.45 -19.10
C ASN A 9 -35.25 69.92 -19.42
N GLU A 10 -34.23 70.78 -19.39
CA GLU A 10 -34.35 72.17 -19.84
C GLU A 10 -34.66 72.23 -21.34
N LYS A 11 -33.98 71.42 -22.17
CA LYS A 11 -34.31 71.25 -23.60
C LYS A 11 -35.76 70.80 -23.83
N ARG A 12 -36.36 70.10 -22.88
CA ARG A 12 -37.75 69.62 -22.91
C ARG A 12 -38.75 70.61 -22.28
N GLY A 13 -38.30 71.77 -21.82
CA GLY A 13 -39.13 72.79 -21.17
C GLY A 13 -39.70 72.33 -19.82
N LEU A 14 -39.03 71.41 -19.12
CA LEU A 14 -39.48 70.88 -17.84
C LEU A 14 -38.84 71.64 -16.68
N ASP A 15 -39.66 72.38 -15.93
CA ASP A 15 -39.28 73.07 -14.71
C ASP A 15 -39.69 72.24 -13.47
N PRO A 16 -38.74 71.68 -12.70
CA PRO A 16 -39.06 70.84 -11.54
C PRO A 16 -39.85 71.56 -10.44
N ASN A 17 -39.77 72.90 -10.34
CA ASN A 17 -40.53 73.66 -9.35
C ASN A 17 -42.01 73.85 -9.74
N LYS A 18 -42.36 73.58 -11.00
CA LYS A 18 -43.74 73.67 -11.54
C LYS A 18 -44.38 72.30 -11.75
N LEU A 19 -43.73 71.23 -11.31
CA LEU A 19 -44.16 69.84 -11.51
C LEU A 19 -44.61 69.21 -10.20
N THR A 20 -45.69 68.42 -10.25
CA THR A 20 -46.20 67.66 -9.10
C THR A 20 -45.69 66.23 -9.12
N LEU A 21 -45.57 65.60 -7.94
CA LEU A 21 -45.07 64.23 -7.77
C LEU A 21 -45.93 63.17 -8.49
N GLY A 22 -47.20 63.47 -8.76
CA GLY A 22 -48.12 62.61 -9.51
C GLY A 22 -48.12 62.83 -11.03
N SER A 23 -47.25 63.69 -11.56
CA SER A 23 -47.23 64.03 -12.98
C SER A 23 -46.86 62.84 -13.86
N GLY A 24 -47.66 62.58 -14.90
CA GLY A 24 -47.39 61.59 -15.95
C GLY A 24 -46.39 62.08 -17.02
N LYS A 25 -45.82 63.28 -16.90
CA LYS A 25 -44.81 63.77 -17.85
C LYS A 25 -43.52 62.94 -17.74
N LYS A 26 -42.90 62.62 -18.89
CA LYS A 26 -41.59 61.97 -18.96
C LYS A 26 -40.48 62.99 -18.74
N ALA A 27 -39.70 62.78 -17.69
CA ALA A 27 -38.46 63.48 -17.46
C ALA A 27 -37.26 62.57 -17.76
N ASN A 28 -36.15 63.20 -18.06
CA ASN A 28 -34.85 62.57 -18.22
C ASN A 28 -34.13 62.51 -16.86
N TRP A 29 -33.55 61.36 -16.54
CA TRP A 29 -32.92 61.10 -15.25
C TRP A 29 -31.50 60.58 -15.48
N ILE A 30 -30.57 60.99 -14.61
CA ILE A 30 -29.18 60.54 -14.60
C ILE A 30 -28.83 59.98 -13.23
N CYS A 31 -28.34 58.75 -13.15
CA CYS A 31 -27.98 58.15 -11.86
C CYS A 31 -26.55 58.53 -11.47
N THR A 32 -26.15 58.19 -10.25
CA THR A 32 -24.78 58.42 -9.75
C THR A 32 -23.68 57.71 -10.55
N LYS A 33 -24.05 56.69 -11.34
CA LYS A 33 -23.14 55.99 -12.26
C LYS A 33 -23.13 56.57 -13.67
N GLY A 34 -23.83 57.69 -13.91
CA GLY A 34 -23.87 58.39 -15.19
C GLY A 34 -24.87 57.83 -16.21
N HIS A 35 -25.63 56.77 -15.89
CA HIS A 35 -26.62 56.25 -16.83
C HIS A 35 -27.80 57.21 -16.99
N ASN A 36 -28.13 57.51 -18.22
CA ASN A 36 -29.23 58.39 -18.58
C ASN A 36 -30.46 57.58 -19.07
N TRP A 37 -31.65 57.85 -18.52
CA TRP A 37 -32.91 57.23 -18.98
C TRP A 37 -34.12 58.15 -18.85
N ASP A 38 -35.14 57.87 -19.65
CA ASP A 38 -36.45 58.52 -19.54
C ASP A 38 -37.42 57.72 -18.67
N ALA A 39 -38.12 58.40 -17.77
CA ALA A 39 -39.19 57.83 -16.96
C ALA A 39 -40.23 58.89 -16.59
N ASP A 40 -41.49 58.47 -16.43
CA ASP A 40 -42.55 59.34 -15.95
C ASP A 40 -42.25 59.78 -14.51
N ILE A 41 -42.53 61.04 -14.18
CA ILE A 41 -42.25 61.61 -12.86
C ILE A 41 -42.97 60.83 -11.76
N CYS A 42 -44.25 60.48 -11.97
CA CYS A 42 -45.04 59.68 -11.04
C CYS A 42 -44.47 58.27 -10.83
N HIS A 43 -43.91 57.66 -11.87
CA HIS A 43 -43.27 56.35 -11.78
C HIS A 43 -41.92 56.43 -11.05
N ARG A 44 -41.11 57.47 -11.30
CA ARG A 44 -39.80 57.64 -10.65
C ARG A 44 -39.91 57.99 -9.18
N VAL A 45 -40.75 58.97 -8.85
CA VAL A 45 -40.80 59.60 -7.51
C VAL A 45 -41.89 58.98 -6.64
N GLY A 46 -43.04 58.62 -7.21
CA GLY A 46 -44.15 58.01 -6.47
C GLY A 46 -44.04 56.49 -6.31
N ARG A 47 -43.54 55.77 -7.33
CA ARG A 47 -43.41 54.29 -7.31
C ARG A 47 -41.98 53.76 -7.18
N GLY A 48 -40.97 54.64 -7.14
CA GLY A 48 -39.58 54.25 -6.93
C GLY A 48 -38.90 53.56 -8.13
N SER A 49 -39.28 53.90 -9.36
CA SER A 49 -38.68 53.32 -10.58
C SER A 49 -37.21 53.72 -10.74
N ASN A 50 -36.29 52.89 -10.25
CA ASN A 50 -34.86 53.17 -10.31
C ASN A 50 -34.27 53.03 -11.73
N CYS A 51 -33.03 53.49 -11.90
CA CYS A 51 -32.28 53.39 -13.15
C CYS A 51 -32.38 51.98 -13.77
N PRO A 52 -32.91 51.84 -14.99
CA PRO A 52 -33.16 50.53 -15.60
C PRO A 52 -31.87 49.78 -15.94
N TYR A 53 -30.76 50.49 -16.15
CA TYR A 53 -29.45 49.90 -16.37
C TYR A 53 -28.86 49.37 -15.06
N CYS A 54 -28.88 50.16 -13.98
CA CYS A 54 -28.46 49.66 -12.66
C CYS A 54 -29.31 48.49 -12.15
N ALA A 55 -30.60 48.46 -12.52
CA ALA A 55 -31.52 47.38 -12.17
C ALA A 55 -31.48 46.18 -13.13
N ASN A 56 -30.55 46.13 -14.10
CA ASN A 56 -30.42 45.06 -15.10
C ASN A 56 -31.70 44.80 -15.92
N LYS A 57 -32.52 45.83 -16.13
CA LYS A 57 -33.69 45.79 -17.02
C LYS A 57 -33.32 46.18 -18.46
N LYS A 58 -32.28 47.00 -18.62
CA LYS A 58 -31.69 47.38 -19.91
C LYS A 58 -30.18 47.16 -19.89
N ALA A 59 -29.61 46.80 -21.03
CA ALA A 59 -28.18 46.68 -21.21
C ALA A 59 -27.55 48.04 -21.52
N TRP A 60 -26.39 48.29 -20.95
CA TRP A 60 -25.51 49.41 -21.24
C TRP A 60 -24.14 48.83 -21.61
N PRO A 61 -23.70 48.96 -22.87
CA PRO A 61 -22.41 48.44 -23.33
C PRO A 61 -21.24 48.93 -22.47
N GLY A 62 -20.34 48.02 -22.07
CA GLY A 62 -19.22 48.31 -21.19
C GLY A 62 -19.56 48.26 -19.69
N TYR A 63 -20.83 48.13 -19.32
CA TYR A 63 -21.26 48.13 -17.92
C TYR A 63 -21.93 46.82 -17.52
N ASN A 64 -23.20 46.60 -17.89
CA ASN A 64 -23.99 45.45 -17.43
C ASN A 64 -24.45 44.53 -18.57
N ASP A 65 -23.91 44.74 -19.77
CA ASP A 65 -24.13 43.86 -20.90
C ASP A 65 -23.38 42.54 -20.76
N LEU A 66 -23.85 41.52 -21.48
CA LEU A 66 -23.31 40.17 -21.43
C LEU A 66 -21.85 40.13 -21.91
N LYS A 67 -21.49 40.87 -22.96
CA LYS A 67 -20.14 40.85 -23.53
C LYS A 67 -19.11 41.36 -22.54
N SER A 68 -19.39 42.48 -21.87
CA SER A 68 -18.47 43.06 -20.89
C SER A 68 -18.44 42.31 -19.56
N GLN A 69 -19.58 41.76 -19.11
CA GLN A 69 -19.64 41.04 -17.83
C GLN A 69 -19.20 39.58 -17.92
N ARG A 70 -19.34 38.93 -19.09
CA ARG A 70 -18.98 37.52 -19.33
C ARG A 70 -18.19 37.36 -20.63
N PRO A 71 -16.98 37.95 -20.73
CA PRO A 71 -16.13 37.79 -21.91
C PRO A 71 -15.74 36.32 -22.15
N ASP A 72 -15.71 35.51 -21.10
CA ASP A 72 -15.46 34.06 -21.14
C ASP A 72 -16.50 33.29 -21.97
N LEU A 73 -17.74 33.79 -22.06
CA LEU A 73 -18.80 33.15 -22.85
C LEU A 73 -18.79 33.56 -24.34
N MET A 74 -17.96 34.53 -24.72
CA MET A 74 -17.96 35.05 -26.09
C MET A 74 -17.36 34.06 -27.09
N SER A 75 -16.49 33.16 -26.64
CA SER A 75 -16.00 32.04 -27.46
C SER A 75 -17.10 31.03 -27.78
N GLU A 76 -18.18 31.01 -27.00
CA GLU A 76 -19.33 30.14 -27.23
C GLU A 76 -20.51 30.85 -27.90
N TRP A 77 -20.44 32.18 -28.09
CA TRP A 77 -21.50 32.92 -28.77
C TRP A 77 -21.45 32.64 -30.27
N ASP A 78 -22.57 32.19 -30.85
CA ASP A 78 -22.67 31.95 -32.28
C ASP A 78 -22.88 33.29 -33.02
N PHE A 79 -21.80 33.96 -33.41
CA PHE A 79 -21.87 35.28 -34.08
C PHE A 79 -22.47 35.21 -35.48
N ASP A 80 -22.44 34.04 -36.13
CA ASP A 80 -22.89 33.87 -37.51
C ASP A 80 -24.41 33.71 -37.58
N THR A 81 -25.01 33.03 -36.60
CA THR A 81 -26.46 32.72 -36.63
C THR A 81 -27.31 33.61 -35.72
N ASN A 82 -26.71 34.29 -34.74
CA ASN A 82 -27.46 35.19 -33.88
C ASN A 82 -27.68 36.56 -34.52
N THR A 83 -28.91 37.06 -34.43
CA THR A 83 -29.26 38.44 -34.82
C THR A 83 -29.14 39.44 -33.68
N ILE A 84 -28.85 38.98 -32.46
CA ILE A 84 -28.72 39.80 -31.25
C ILE A 84 -27.24 40.04 -30.99
N ASP A 85 -26.85 41.30 -30.77
CA ASP A 85 -25.49 41.64 -30.32
C ASP A 85 -25.37 41.41 -28.80
N PRO A 86 -24.35 40.66 -28.31
CA PRO A 86 -24.16 40.39 -26.89
C PRO A 86 -23.92 41.65 -26.03
N SER A 87 -23.52 42.78 -26.61
CA SER A 87 -23.41 44.07 -25.92
C SER A 87 -24.76 44.76 -25.66
N THR A 88 -25.85 44.24 -26.24
CA THR A 88 -27.21 44.81 -26.13
C THR A 88 -28.14 44.03 -25.20
N VAL A 89 -27.62 42.98 -24.54
CA VAL A 89 -28.39 42.11 -23.64
C VAL A 89 -27.73 42.01 -22.28
N VAL A 90 -28.54 41.92 -21.24
CA VAL A 90 -28.09 41.71 -19.85
C VAL A 90 -27.98 40.22 -19.52
N LEU A 91 -27.23 39.90 -18.46
CA LEU A 91 -27.03 38.53 -17.96
C LEU A 91 -28.34 37.79 -17.64
N GLN A 92 -29.36 38.48 -17.11
CA GLN A 92 -30.64 37.89 -16.69
C GLN A 92 -31.68 37.80 -17.82
N SER A 93 -31.26 38.00 -19.06
CA SER A 93 -32.16 37.97 -20.22
C SER A 93 -32.73 36.56 -20.45
N ASN A 94 -34.04 36.47 -20.65
CA ASN A 94 -34.73 35.25 -21.07
C ASN A 94 -34.69 35.02 -22.60
N LYS A 95 -34.09 35.95 -23.36
CA LYS A 95 -33.89 35.79 -24.81
C LYS A 95 -33.10 34.52 -25.08
N ARG A 96 -33.60 33.72 -26.02
CA ARG A 96 -32.95 32.50 -26.49
C ARG A 96 -32.04 32.86 -27.65
N VAL A 97 -30.80 32.42 -27.57
CA VAL A 97 -29.75 32.66 -28.58
C VAL A 97 -29.04 31.35 -28.86
N ASN A 98 -28.36 31.31 -29.99
CA ASN A 98 -27.56 30.18 -30.42
C ASN A 98 -26.16 30.23 -29.78
N TRP A 99 -25.69 29.08 -29.35
CA TRP A 99 -24.39 28.90 -28.73
C TRP A 99 -23.66 27.77 -29.44
N ILE A 100 -22.34 27.88 -29.55
CA ILE A 100 -21.43 26.85 -30.04
C ILE A 100 -20.57 26.42 -28.85
N CYS A 101 -20.73 25.19 -28.37
CA CYS A 101 -19.88 24.74 -27.26
C CYS A 101 -18.43 24.48 -27.73
N PRO A 102 -17.45 24.35 -26.82
CA PRO A 102 -16.06 24.07 -27.20
C PRO A 102 -15.83 22.79 -28.03
N LYS A 103 -16.80 21.85 -28.02
CA LYS A 103 -16.78 20.63 -28.86
C LYS A 103 -17.45 20.83 -30.23
N GLY A 104 -17.89 22.05 -30.56
CA GLY A 104 -18.51 22.40 -31.85
C GLY A 104 -20.02 22.18 -31.93
N HIS A 105 -20.68 21.68 -30.89
CA HIS A 105 -22.14 21.51 -30.91
C HIS A 105 -22.87 22.86 -30.92
N HIS A 106 -23.74 23.05 -31.91
CA HIS A 106 -24.68 24.18 -31.96
C HIS A 106 -25.93 23.87 -31.15
N TYR A 107 -26.35 24.81 -30.27
CA TYR A 107 -27.55 24.64 -29.45
C TYR A 107 -28.18 25.99 -29.08
N THR A 108 -29.51 26.01 -28.97
CA THR A 108 -30.24 27.23 -28.56
C THR A 108 -30.59 27.19 -27.07
N LYS A 109 -30.24 28.26 -26.33
CA LYS A 109 -30.55 28.39 -24.90
C LYS A 109 -30.76 29.84 -24.47
N ALA A 110 -31.56 30.04 -23.42
CA ALA A 110 -31.75 31.35 -22.80
C ALA A 110 -30.45 31.84 -22.13
N ILE A 111 -30.14 33.13 -22.27
CA ILE A 111 -28.90 33.74 -21.76
C ILE A 111 -28.74 33.49 -20.25
N TYR A 112 -29.77 33.78 -19.45
CA TYR A 112 -29.67 33.61 -18.00
C TYR A 112 -29.36 32.17 -17.56
N LEU A 113 -29.88 31.16 -18.28
CA LEU A 113 -29.59 29.75 -18.00
C LEU A 113 -28.13 29.40 -18.33
N ARG A 114 -27.62 29.89 -19.46
CA ARG A 114 -26.21 29.67 -19.84
C ARG A 114 -25.27 30.38 -18.87
N VAL A 115 -25.60 31.60 -18.46
CA VAL A 115 -24.85 32.38 -17.46
C VAL A 115 -24.83 31.68 -16.11
N ALA A 116 -25.96 31.07 -15.70
CA ALA A 116 -26.07 30.25 -14.49
C ALA A 116 -25.34 28.90 -14.56
N GLY A 117 -24.61 28.62 -15.65
CA GLY A 117 -23.78 27.42 -15.80
C GLY A 117 -24.45 26.26 -16.53
N GLN A 118 -25.69 26.42 -17.03
CA GLN A 118 -26.30 25.37 -17.84
C GLN A 118 -25.77 25.41 -19.28
N GLY A 119 -24.74 24.61 -19.55
CA GLY A 119 -24.09 24.53 -20.87
C GLY A 119 -24.86 23.76 -21.94
N CYS A 120 -24.09 23.16 -22.85
CA CYS A 120 -24.60 22.41 -24.00
C CYS A 120 -25.47 21.22 -23.59
N ILE A 121 -26.69 21.15 -24.13
CA ILE A 121 -27.62 20.04 -23.87
C ILE A 121 -27.14 18.73 -24.51
N ILE A 122 -26.36 18.79 -25.59
CA ILE A 122 -25.83 17.61 -26.27
C ILE A 122 -24.76 16.98 -25.37
N CYS A 123 -23.80 17.77 -24.88
CA CYS A 123 -22.81 17.30 -23.91
C CYS A 123 -23.46 16.75 -22.63
N SER A 124 -24.46 17.47 -22.10
CA SER A 124 -25.17 17.03 -20.90
C SER A 124 -25.92 15.71 -21.08
N ARG A 125 -26.45 15.42 -22.28
CA ARG A 125 -27.15 14.16 -22.58
C ARG A 125 -26.16 13.00 -22.71
N GLY A 126 -25.05 13.18 -23.41
CA GLY A 126 -24.02 12.12 -23.48
C GLY A 126 -23.54 11.71 -22.08
N LEU A 127 -23.39 12.67 -21.17
CA LEU A 127 -23.03 12.39 -19.78
C LEU A 127 -24.09 11.65 -18.95
N ALA A 128 -25.35 11.74 -19.34
CA ALA A 128 -26.46 11.04 -18.68
C ALA A 128 -26.53 9.55 -19.04
N THR A 129 -25.78 9.11 -20.05
CA THR A 129 -25.77 7.72 -20.52
C THR A 129 -24.63 6.90 -19.90
N SER A 130 -24.85 5.60 -19.77
CA SER A 130 -23.84 4.68 -19.25
C SER A 130 -22.80 4.30 -20.33
N PHE A 131 -21.60 3.88 -19.92
CA PHE A 131 -20.62 3.38 -20.90
C PHE A 131 -21.11 2.12 -21.65
N PRO A 132 -21.74 1.13 -20.98
CA PRO A 132 -22.35 0.00 -21.68
C PRO A 132 -23.42 0.40 -22.70
N GLU A 133 -24.32 1.32 -22.35
CA GLU A 133 -25.33 1.86 -23.26
C GLU A 133 -24.70 2.46 -24.53
N GLN A 134 -23.64 3.25 -24.38
CA GLN A 134 -22.90 3.78 -25.52
C GLN A 134 -22.17 2.71 -26.34
N CYS A 135 -21.75 1.60 -25.72
CA CYS A 135 -21.22 0.46 -26.47
C CYS A 135 -22.29 -0.15 -27.38
N PHE A 136 -23.50 -0.40 -26.84
CA PHE A 136 -24.62 -0.90 -27.63
C PHE A 136 -25.00 0.04 -28.77
N PHE A 137 -25.05 1.35 -28.51
CA PHE A 137 -25.33 2.34 -29.54
C PHE A 137 -24.25 2.37 -30.63
N TYR A 138 -22.98 2.46 -30.26
CA TYR A 138 -21.85 2.52 -31.19
C TYR A 138 -21.86 1.35 -32.19
N TYR A 139 -22.00 0.12 -31.69
CA TYR A 139 -22.03 -1.04 -32.57
C TYR A 139 -23.35 -1.18 -33.34
N THR A 140 -24.48 -0.75 -32.78
CA THR A 140 -25.74 -0.66 -33.53
C THR A 140 -25.58 0.29 -34.70
N LYS A 141 -24.92 1.44 -34.50
CA LYS A 141 -24.69 2.45 -35.54
C LYS A 141 -23.71 2.00 -36.63
N LYS A 142 -22.74 1.13 -36.30
CA LYS A 142 -21.88 0.48 -37.31
C LYS A 142 -22.68 -0.38 -38.30
N VAL A 143 -23.82 -0.92 -37.88
CA VAL A 143 -24.69 -1.77 -38.69
C VAL A 143 -25.80 -0.95 -39.35
N TYR A 144 -26.41 -0.05 -38.59
CA TYR A 144 -27.52 0.82 -38.97
C TYR A 144 -27.11 2.29 -38.76
N PRO A 145 -26.51 2.95 -39.78
CA PRO A 145 -26.02 4.33 -39.64
C PRO A 145 -27.12 5.35 -39.29
N ASP A 146 -28.38 5.02 -39.57
CA ASP A 146 -29.57 5.81 -39.23
C ASP A 146 -30.02 5.66 -37.77
N ALA A 147 -29.34 4.84 -36.97
CA ALA A 147 -29.62 4.72 -35.54
C ALA A 147 -29.39 6.04 -34.79
N VAL A 148 -30.36 6.39 -33.94
CA VAL A 148 -30.38 7.63 -33.15
C VAL A 148 -30.52 7.32 -31.66
N ASN A 149 -29.87 8.14 -30.82
CA ASN A 149 -29.99 8.08 -29.36
C ASN A 149 -31.15 8.95 -28.86
N SER A 150 -31.73 8.55 -27.72
CA SER A 150 -32.72 9.33 -26.96
C SER A 150 -33.92 9.77 -27.80
N TYR A 151 -34.55 8.83 -28.50
CA TYR A 151 -35.66 9.09 -29.42
C TYR A 151 -36.97 9.38 -28.67
N LYS A 152 -37.63 10.50 -29.00
CA LYS A 152 -38.80 11.01 -28.24
C LYS A 152 -40.08 11.19 -29.06
N ALA A 153 -40.03 11.09 -30.38
CA ALA A 153 -41.08 11.64 -31.23
C ALA A 153 -42.46 11.00 -31.05
N ILE A 154 -42.53 9.78 -30.51
CA ILE A 154 -43.77 9.06 -30.21
C ILE A 154 -44.30 9.28 -28.77
N PHE A 155 -43.62 10.09 -27.96
CA PHE A 155 -43.96 10.28 -26.54
C PHE A 155 -44.34 11.73 -26.23
N ASP A 156 -45.49 11.93 -25.56
CA ASP A 156 -46.05 13.25 -25.28
C ASP A 156 -45.34 14.02 -24.14
N ASN A 157 -44.53 13.37 -23.29
CA ASN A 157 -43.41 13.93 -22.51
C ASN A 157 -42.85 12.96 -21.45
N GLN A 158 -41.58 13.16 -21.07
CA GLN A 158 -40.77 12.40 -20.09
C GLN A 158 -40.37 10.96 -20.45
N MET A 159 -40.81 10.39 -21.58
CA MET A 159 -40.35 9.07 -22.06
C MET A 159 -39.51 9.21 -23.33
N GLU A 160 -38.54 8.32 -23.49
CA GLU A 160 -37.66 8.23 -24.65
C GLU A 160 -37.27 6.77 -24.87
N LEU A 161 -36.86 6.42 -26.10
CA LEU A 161 -36.11 5.19 -26.37
C LEU A 161 -34.63 5.49 -26.32
N ASP A 162 -33.83 4.67 -25.65
CA ASP A 162 -32.39 4.90 -25.55
C ASP A 162 -31.75 4.86 -26.92
N ILE A 163 -32.12 3.88 -27.75
CA ILE A 163 -31.74 3.80 -29.17
C ILE A 163 -33.00 3.54 -30.01
N PHE A 164 -33.11 4.22 -31.15
CA PHE A 164 -34.12 3.93 -32.16
C PHE A 164 -33.47 3.75 -33.53
N ILE A 165 -33.90 2.72 -34.26
CA ILE A 165 -33.42 2.40 -35.61
C ILE A 165 -34.60 2.55 -36.59
N PRO A 166 -34.69 3.69 -37.30
CA PRO A 166 -35.79 3.98 -38.21
C PRO A 166 -35.97 2.91 -39.31
N SER A 167 -34.88 2.48 -39.94
CA SER A 167 -34.89 1.57 -41.08
C SER A 167 -35.54 0.21 -40.82
N ILE A 168 -35.55 -0.24 -39.56
CA ILE A 168 -36.16 -1.51 -39.16
C ILE A 168 -37.24 -1.34 -38.09
N ASN A 169 -37.69 -0.10 -37.87
CA ASN A 169 -38.67 0.32 -36.88
C ASN A 169 -38.50 -0.36 -35.51
N THR A 170 -37.29 -0.30 -34.95
CA THR A 170 -36.93 -1.02 -33.72
C THR A 170 -36.35 -0.06 -32.69
N GLY A 171 -36.92 -0.07 -31.49
CA GLY A 171 -36.42 0.61 -30.31
C GLY A 171 -35.63 -0.32 -29.41
N ILE A 172 -34.57 0.19 -28.77
CA ILE A 172 -33.80 -0.52 -27.75
C ILE A 172 -33.77 0.32 -26.47
N GLU A 173 -33.98 -0.37 -25.35
CA GLU A 173 -33.86 0.17 -24.00
C GLU A 173 -32.70 -0.49 -23.27
N TYR A 174 -31.83 0.30 -22.67
CA TYR A 174 -30.78 -0.12 -21.76
C TYR A 174 -31.18 0.23 -20.32
N ASP A 175 -31.66 -0.78 -19.61
CA ASP A 175 -32.13 -0.67 -18.23
C ASP A 175 -30.96 -0.89 -17.26
N GLY A 176 -30.26 0.19 -16.91
CA GLY A 176 -29.14 0.16 -15.97
C GLY A 176 -29.57 0.03 -14.49
N ILE A 177 -28.75 -0.64 -13.67
CA ILE A 177 -29.05 -1.03 -12.26
C ILE A 177 -29.68 0.08 -11.39
N PHE A 178 -29.28 1.35 -11.59
CA PHE A 178 -29.69 2.47 -10.73
C PHE A 178 -31.21 2.67 -10.66
N TRP A 179 -31.95 2.26 -11.69
CA TRP A 179 -33.40 2.48 -11.78
C TRP A 179 -34.25 1.20 -11.65
N HIS A 180 -33.65 0.01 -11.75
CA HIS A 180 -34.41 -1.26 -11.90
C HIS A 180 -34.25 -2.27 -10.74
N ASP A 181 -33.49 -1.96 -9.68
CA ASP A 181 -33.33 -2.84 -8.50
C ASP A 181 -34.48 -2.73 -7.48
N LYS A 182 -35.42 -1.80 -7.69
CA LYS A 182 -36.59 -1.62 -6.81
C LYS A 182 -37.83 -2.17 -7.49
N LYS A 183 -38.56 -3.05 -6.78
CA LYS A 183 -39.93 -3.49 -7.12
C LYS A 183 -40.92 -2.33 -6.91
N ASP A 184 -40.71 -1.24 -7.62
CA ASP A 184 -41.60 -0.09 -7.61
C ASP A 184 -42.69 -0.33 -8.65
N LYS A 185 -43.95 -0.31 -8.22
CA LYS A 185 -45.11 -0.47 -9.11
C LYS A 185 -45.15 0.63 -10.17
N ASP A 186 -44.62 1.81 -9.87
CA ASP A 186 -44.60 2.93 -10.82
C ASP A 186 -43.58 2.70 -11.95
N VAL A 187 -42.49 1.98 -11.67
CA VAL A 187 -41.49 1.58 -12.69
C VAL A 187 -42.06 0.54 -13.63
N LEU A 188 -42.68 -0.52 -13.11
CA LEU A 188 -43.33 -1.56 -13.94
C LEU A 188 -44.45 -0.97 -14.81
N ALA A 189 -45.33 -0.14 -14.24
CA ALA A 189 -46.39 0.52 -14.99
C ALA A 189 -45.85 1.50 -16.06
N ARG A 190 -44.64 2.03 -15.88
CA ARG A 190 -43.96 2.85 -16.88
C ARG A 190 -43.36 2.00 -18.00
N GLU A 191 -42.74 0.87 -17.69
CA GLU A 191 -42.24 -0.10 -18.69
C GLU A 191 -43.38 -0.63 -19.57
N GLU A 192 -44.52 -1.01 -18.98
CA GLU A 192 -45.71 -1.47 -19.70
C GLU A 192 -46.29 -0.39 -20.61
N ARG A 193 -46.42 0.86 -20.11
CA ARG A 193 -46.89 1.98 -20.93
C ARG A 193 -45.97 2.24 -22.13
N LYS A 194 -44.65 2.21 -21.92
CA LYS A 194 -43.68 2.40 -23.00
C LYS A 194 -43.85 1.31 -24.07
N TYR A 195 -43.95 0.05 -23.66
CA TYR A 195 -44.15 -1.06 -24.60
C TYR A 195 -45.46 -0.94 -25.39
N LYS A 196 -46.55 -0.55 -24.71
CA LYS A 196 -47.85 -0.34 -25.36
C LYS A 196 -47.77 0.77 -26.43
N ILE A 197 -47.14 1.90 -26.12
CA ILE A 197 -46.94 3.00 -27.08
C ILE A 197 -46.10 2.51 -28.27
N CYS A 198 -45.02 1.76 -28.03
CA CYS A 198 -44.23 1.18 -29.12
C CYS A 198 -45.09 0.28 -30.03
N LYS A 199 -45.94 -0.59 -29.46
CA LYS A 199 -46.88 -1.44 -30.22
C LYS A 199 -47.87 -0.62 -31.05
N GLU A 200 -48.47 0.42 -30.48
CA GLU A 200 -49.42 1.32 -31.16
C GLU A 200 -48.77 2.02 -32.37
N HIS A 201 -47.47 2.30 -32.29
CA HIS A 201 -46.67 2.87 -33.39
C HIS A 201 -45.93 1.82 -34.25
N ASN A 202 -46.27 0.54 -34.12
CA ASN A 202 -45.66 -0.58 -34.85
C ASN A 202 -44.13 -0.73 -34.66
N ILE A 203 -43.60 -0.25 -33.54
CA ILE A 203 -42.18 -0.30 -33.19
C ILE A 203 -41.90 -1.58 -32.39
N ARG A 204 -40.95 -2.38 -32.85
CA ARG A 204 -40.42 -3.51 -32.07
C ARG A 204 -39.58 -2.99 -30.92
N LEU A 205 -39.81 -3.46 -29.70
CA LEU A 205 -39.08 -3.03 -28.52
C LEU A 205 -38.15 -4.13 -28.01
N PHE A 206 -36.86 -3.87 -28.03
CA PHE A 206 -35.81 -4.70 -27.43
C PHE A 206 -35.33 -4.09 -26.13
N ARG A 207 -34.98 -4.93 -25.16
CA ARG A 207 -34.62 -4.47 -23.82
C ARG A 207 -33.40 -5.20 -23.30
N ILE A 208 -32.47 -4.45 -22.72
CA ILE A 208 -31.22 -4.95 -22.16
C ILE A 208 -31.24 -4.60 -20.67
N LYS A 209 -31.45 -5.60 -19.82
CA LYS A 209 -31.56 -5.43 -18.36
C LYS A 209 -30.25 -5.78 -17.67
N GLU A 210 -29.69 -4.84 -16.91
CA GLU A 210 -28.49 -5.06 -16.09
C GLU A 210 -28.87 -5.24 -14.61
N GLY A 211 -28.53 -6.38 -13.97
CA GLY A 211 -28.79 -6.58 -12.54
C GLY A 211 -29.22 -7.97 -12.08
N ASP A 212 -30.11 -8.03 -11.08
CA ASP A 212 -30.68 -9.25 -10.49
C ASP A 212 -32.11 -9.51 -11.01
N PHE A 213 -32.36 -10.68 -11.61
CA PHE A 213 -33.50 -10.89 -12.51
C PHE A 213 -34.74 -11.58 -11.90
N LYS A 214 -35.12 -11.25 -10.66
CA LYS A 214 -36.26 -11.91 -9.99
C LYS A 214 -37.60 -11.18 -10.20
N GLY A 215 -38.52 -11.83 -10.93
CA GLY A 215 -39.96 -11.49 -10.91
C GLY A 215 -40.43 -10.48 -11.97
N PHE A 216 -39.88 -10.54 -13.18
CA PHE A 216 -40.26 -9.66 -14.29
C PHE A 216 -41.31 -10.28 -15.22
N THR A 217 -42.18 -9.43 -15.78
CA THR A 217 -43.04 -9.73 -16.93
C THR A 217 -42.36 -9.24 -18.21
N ASP A 218 -42.58 -9.92 -19.34
CA ASP A 218 -42.01 -9.54 -20.63
C ASP A 218 -42.74 -8.32 -21.22
N THR A 219 -42.24 -7.12 -20.92
CA THR A 219 -42.72 -5.84 -21.49
C THR A 219 -41.89 -5.41 -22.71
N SER A 220 -41.52 -6.36 -23.56
CA SER A 220 -40.70 -6.15 -24.75
C SER A 220 -40.88 -7.34 -25.70
N ASP A 221 -40.50 -7.17 -26.96
CA ASP A 221 -40.49 -8.27 -27.93
C ASP A 221 -39.28 -9.19 -27.75
N ARG A 222 -38.19 -8.68 -27.14
CA ARG A 222 -37.01 -9.46 -26.76
C ARG A 222 -36.25 -8.81 -25.61
N THR A 223 -35.77 -9.64 -24.68
CA THR A 223 -34.96 -9.18 -23.54
C THR A 223 -33.61 -9.90 -23.48
N TRP A 224 -32.55 -9.14 -23.20
CA TRP A 224 -31.23 -9.64 -22.79
C TRP A 224 -30.97 -9.28 -21.34
N TYR A 225 -30.35 -10.20 -20.62
CA TYR A 225 -30.03 -10.05 -19.21
C TYR A 225 -28.51 -10.03 -19.03
N ILE A 226 -27.97 -8.90 -18.57
CA ILE A 226 -26.53 -8.68 -18.39
C ILE A 226 -26.18 -8.68 -16.89
N PRO A 227 -25.21 -9.49 -16.44
CA PRO A 227 -24.89 -9.58 -15.02
C PRO A 227 -24.38 -8.25 -14.47
N ARG A 228 -24.70 -7.97 -13.20
CA ARG A 228 -24.26 -6.77 -12.47
C ARG A 228 -22.76 -6.47 -12.51
N LYS A 229 -21.94 -7.51 -12.62
CA LYS A 229 -20.49 -7.39 -12.86
C LYS A 229 -20.21 -7.83 -14.28
N CYS A 230 -20.32 -6.90 -15.23
CA CYS A 230 -20.01 -7.13 -16.63
C CYS A 230 -18.68 -6.45 -16.96
N ASP A 231 -17.62 -7.23 -17.20
CA ASP A 231 -16.39 -6.70 -17.79
C ASP A 231 -16.53 -6.51 -19.30
N ASN A 232 -15.55 -5.87 -19.94
CA ASN A 232 -15.57 -5.62 -21.38
C ASN A 232 -15.63 -6.92 -22.20
N LYS A 233 -15.08 -8.02 -21.69
CA LYS A 233 -15.12 -9.33 -22.35
C LYS A 233 -16.54 -9.90 -22.41
N LEU A 234 -17.26 -9.87 -21.28
CA LEU A 234 -18.66 -10.24 -21.23
C LEU A 234 -19.52 -9.30 -22.08
N LEU A 235 -19.26 -8.00 -22.00
CA LEU A 235 -20.01 -7.00 -22.77
C LEU A 235 -19.83 -7.19 -24.29
N ASN A 236 -18.61 -7.49 -24.75
CA ASN A 236 -18.34 -7.87 -26.15
C ASN A 236 -19.21 -9.05 -26.59
N MET A 237 -19.34 -10.08 -25.75
CA MET A 237 -20.17 -11.26 -26.03
C MET A 237 -21.65 -10.89 -26.13
N TYR A 238 -22.19 -10.14 -25.16
CA TYR A 238 -23.60 -9.73 -25.17
C TYR A 238 -23.96 -8.84 -26.36
N ILE A 239 -23.10 -7.87 -26.70
CA ILE A 239 -23.29 -7.02 -27.87
C ILE A 239 -23.26 -7.87 -29.15
N THR A 240 -22.32 -8.82 -29.25
CA THR A 240 -22.23 -9.72 -30.40
C THR A 240 -23.52 -10.54 -30.57
N GLU A 241 -24.05 -11.13 -29.51
CA GLU A 241 -25.30 -11.91 -29.56
C GLU A 241 -26.52 -11.03 -29.87
N TYR A 242 -26.57 -9.83 -29.29
CA TYR A 242 -27.58 -8.82 -29.58
C TYR A 242 -27.58 -8.44 -31.08
N LEU A 243 -26.42 -8.11 -31.65
CA LEU A 243 -26.30 -7.71 -33.04
C LEU A 243 -26.66 -8.86 -34.00
N LYS A 244 -26.27 -10.10 -33.69
CA LYS A 244 -26.68 -11.28 -34.48
C LYS A 244 -28.20 -11.36 -34.61
N PHE A 245 -28.91 -11.14 -33.51
CA PHE A 245 -30.37 -11.13 -33.50
C PHE A 245 -30.95 -9.90 -34.20
N LEU A 246 -30.35 -8.72 -34.03
CA LEU A 246 -30.82 -7.50 -34.68
C LEU A 246 -30.75 -7.61 -36.22
N ILE A 247 -29.72 -8.27 -36.73
CA ILE A 247 -29.41 -8.36 -38.16
C ILE A 247 -30.20 -9.45 -38.89
N MET A 248 -30.60 -10.53 -38.20
CA MET A 248 -31.26 -11.74 -38.75
C MET A 248 -30.87 -12.12 -40.20
N GLY A 249 -29.58 -12.04 -40.53
CA GLY A 249 -29.00 -12.51 -41.80
C GLY A 249 -28.84 -11.49 -42.94
N GLY A 250 -29.26 -10.22 -42.78
CA GLY A 250 -29.24 -9.23 -43.88
C GLY A 250 -27.94 -8.40 -44.01
N ALA A 251 -27.24 -8.16 -42.92
CA ALA A 251 -26.04 -7.30 -42.86
C ALA A 251 -24.81 -8.04 -42.33
N ARG A 252 -23.61 -7.55 -42.65
CA ARG A 252 -22.36 -8.13 -42.13
C ARG A 252 -22.20 -7.75 -40.65
N LEU A 253 -22.03 -8.76 -39.79
CA LEU A 253 -21.74 -8.54 -38.37
C LEU A 253 -20.35 -7.88 -38.20
N PRO A 254 -20.25 -6.73 -37.51
CA PRO A 254 -18.96 -6.10 -37.23
C PRO A 254 -18.18 -6.90 -36.18
N VAL A 255 -16.85 -6.75 -36.20
CA VAL A 255 -16.01 -7.24 -35.10
C VAL A 255 -16.23 -6.34 -33.89
N VAL A 256 -16.64 -6.94 -32.77
CA VAL A 256 -16.90 -6.25 -31.50
C VAL A 256 -15.65 -6.37 -30.63
N ASP A 257 -15.02 -5.23 -30.34
CA ASP A 257 -13.84 -5.10 -29.49
C ASP A 257 -13.87 -3.74 -28.76
N ILE A 258 -14.55 -3.72 -27.61
CA ILE A 258 -14.75 -2.52 -26.80
C ILE A 258 -13.43 -1.91 -26.33
N ASP A 259 -12.40 -2.71 -26.02
CA ASP A 259 -11.12 -2.18 -25.54
C ASP A 259 -10.40 -1.40 -26.64
N LYS A 260 -10.45 -1.91 -27.88
CA LYS A 260 -9.90 -1.24 -29.06
C LYS A 260 -10.71 -0.01 -29.46
N ASP A 261 -12.04 -0.11 -29.45
CA ASP A 261 -12.95 0.94 -29.92
C ASP A 261 -13.26 1.98 -28.83
N LYS A 262 -12.70 1.83 -27.62
CA LYS A 262 -13.04 2.61 -26.42
C LYS A 262 -12.99 4.13 -26.63
N ALA A 263 -11.97 4.63 -27.32
CA ALA A 263 -11.84 6.06 -27.58
C ALA A 263 -13.02 6.59 -28.39
N GLU A 264 -13.38 5.90 -29.46
CA GLU A 264 -14.49 6.26 -30.35
C GLU A 264 -15.84 6.11 -29.64
N ILE A 265 -15.99 5.11 -28.76
CA ILE A 265 -17.19 4.95 -27.93
C ILE A 265 -17.32 6.11 -26.93
N LEU A 266 -16.22 6.54 -26.29
CA LEU A 266 -16.23 7.63 -25.32
C LEU A 266 -16.56 8.99 -25.95
N GLU A 267 -16.31 9.19 -27.25
CA GLU A 267 -16.74 10.40 -27.96
C GLU A 267 -18.26 10.59 -27.90
N TYR A 268 -19.06 9.52 -27.89
CA TYR A 268 -20.52 9.59 -27.76
C TYR A 268 -20.99 9.99 -26.35
N LYS A 269 -20.13 9.82 -25.33
CA LYS A 269 -20.43 10.25 -23.96
C LYS A 269 -20.27 11.77 -23.78
N THR A 270 -19.68 12.46 -24.76
CA THR A 270 -19.52 13.93 -24.85
C THR A 270 -19.31 14.63 -23.51
N LEU A 271 -18.18 14.33 -22.85
CA LEU A 271 -17.78 15.04 -21.63
C LEU A 271 -17.60 16.54 -21.93
N ARG A 272 -18.07 17.41 -21.03
CA ARG A 272 -17.80 18.85 -21.13
C ARG A 272 -16.31 19.08 -20.92
N LEU A 273 -15.70 19.93 -21.73
CA LEU A 273 -14.26 20.24 -21.62
C LEU A 273 -13.88 20.67 -20.20
N GLU A 274 -14.70 21.51 -19.57
CA GLU A 274 -14.54 22.01 -18.19
C GLU A 274 -14.60 20.94 -17.10
N ASP A 275 -15.13 19.75 -17.39
CA ASP A 275 -15.18 18.62 -16.46
C ASP A 275 -14.02 17.61 -16.69
N SER A 276 -13.21 17.83 -17.73
CA SER A 276 -12.19 16.88 -18.15
C SER A 276 -10.92 16.95 -17.31
N LEU A 277 -10.17 15.85 -17.28
CA LEU A 277 -8.88 15.76 -16.60
C LEU A 277 -7.89 16.79 -17.16
N ASP A 278 -7.88 16.98 -18.48
CA ASP A 278 -6.98 17.91 -19.16
C ASP A 278 -7.20 19.35 -18.68
N TYR A 279 -8.46 19.77 -18.58
CA TYR A 279 -8.82 21.11 -18.16
C TYR A 279 -8.63 21.34 -16.66
N LEU A 280 -9.08 20.39 -15.82
CA LEU A 280 -9.08 20.55 -14.37
C LEU A 280 -7.71 20.28 -13.73
N TYR A 281 -6.90 19.41 -14.33
CA TYR A 281 -5.59 19.00 -13.80
C TYR A 281 -4.54 18.92 -14.93
N PRO A 282 -4.18 20.04 -15.58
CA PRO A 282 -3.28 20.06 -16.72
C PRO A 282 -1.89 19.49 -16.40
N GLU A 283 -1.37 19.71 -15.19
CA GLU A 283 -0.08 19.14 -14.76
C GLU A 283 -0.13 17.61 -14.60
N VAL A 284 -1.29 17.04 -14.26
CA VAL A 284 -1.48 15.59 -14.23
C VAL A 284 -1.62 15.07 -15.66
N ALA A 285 -2.35 15.76 -16.52
CA ALA A 285 -2.52 15.40 -17.93
C ALA A 285 -1.18 15.39 -18.69
N LYS A 286 -0.20 16.25 -18.35
CA LYS A 286 1.16 16.20 -18.89
C LYS A 286 1.91 14.90 -18.59
N GLU A 287 1.56 14.19 -17.51
CA GLU A 287 2.13 12.88 -17.17
C GLU A 287 1.40 11.73 -17.89
N TRP A 288 0.42 12.01 -18.75
CA TRP A 288 -0.21 11.00 -19.58
C TRP A 288 0.82 10.39 -20.53
N HIS A 289 0.88 9.06 -20.60
CA HIS A 289 1.86 8.41 -21.45
C HIS A 289 1.57 8.71 -22.94
N PRO A 290 2.56 9.12 -23.75
CA PRO A 290 2.34 9.61 -25.12
C PRO A 290 1.85 8.52 -26.10
N THR A 291 2.26 7.26 -25.94
CA THR A 291 1.94 6.19 -26.90
C THR A 291 1.16 5.00 -26.33
N LYS A 292 1.37 4.62 -25.06
CA LYS A 292 0.78 3.40 -24.46
C LYS A 292 -0.72 3.45 -24.18
N ASN A 293 -1.33 4.63 -24.27
CA ASN A 293 -2.78 4.80 -24.10
C ASN A 293 -3.55 4.76 -25.44
N GLY A 294 -2.87 4.54 -26.57
CA GLY A 294 -3.50 4.48 -27.88
C GLY A 294 -4.20 5.80 -28.22
N LYS A 295 -5.48 5.72 -28.60
CA LYS A 295 -6.33 6.88 -28.91
C LYS A 295 -6.93 7.57 -27.66
N LEU A 296 -6.71 7.03 -26.47
CA LEU A 296 -7.26 7.61 -25.25
C LEU A 296 -6.49 8.87 -24.87
N THR A 297 -7.20 9.99 -24.80
CA THR A 297 -6.69 11.29 -24.39
C THR A 297 -7.26 11.72 -23.04
N PRO A 298 -6.56 12.57 -22.26
CA PRO A 298 -7.03 13.03 -20.96
C PRO A 298 -8.40 13.74 -21.00
N ASP A 299 -8.76 14.39 -22.11
CA ASP A 299 -10.01 15.15 -22.24
C ASP A 299 -11.26 14.25 -22.31
N LEU A 300 -11.10 12.94 -22.53
CA LEU A 300 -12.19 11.95 -22.52
C LEU A 300 -12.64 11.53 -21.12
N PHE A 301 -11.88 11.90 -20.08
CA PHE A 301 -12.10 11.39 -18.72
C PHE A 301 -12.25 12.51 -17.70
N THR A 302 -13.10 12.29 -16.70
CA THR A 302 -13.12 13.14 -15.51
C THR A 302 -11.97 12.78 -14.57
N PRO A 303 -11.53 13.72 -13.70
CA PRO A 303 -10.50 13.45 -12.68
C PRO A 303 -10.87 12.32 -11.71
N GLY A 304 -12.17 12.04 -11.52
CA GLY A 304 -12.65 10.95 -10.67
C GLY A 304 -12.70 9.57 -11.35
N SER A 305 -12.29 9.46 -12.62
CA SER A 305 -12.42 8.23 -13.39
C SER A 305 -11.62 7.07 -12.78
N PRO A 306 -12.21 5.87 -12.61
CA PRO A 306 -11.50 4.68 -12.17
C PRO A 306 -10.61 4.06 -13.27
N GLU A 307 -10.63 4.62 -14.48
CA GLU A 307 -9.90 4.11 -15.64
C GLU A 307 -8.40 4.01 -15.37
N LYS A 308 -7.82 2.84 -15.65
CA LYS A 308 -6.39 2.56 -15.48
C LYS A 308 -5.63 2.82 -16.78
N VAL A 309 -4.91 3.93 -16.81
CA VAL A 309 -4.08 4.35 -17.94
C VAL A 309 -2.59 4.29 -17.60
N TRP A 310 -1.76 4.33 -18.62
CA TRP A 310 -0.31 4.45 -18.49
C TRP A 310 0.07 5.91 -18.25
N TRP A 311 1.00 6.10 -17.32
CA TRP A 311 1.58 7.38 -16.94
C TRP A 311 3.08 7.36 -17.18
N LEU A 312 3.66 8.52 -17.45
CA LEU A 312 5.10 8.74 -17.59
C LEU A 312 5.53 9.84 -16.63
N CYS A 313 6.50 9.54 -15.76
CA CYS A 313 6.90 10.45 -14.71
C CYS A 313 7.75 11.56 -15.31
N SER A 314 7.30 12.79 -15.18
CA SER A 314 8.05 13.98 -15.60
C SER A 314 9.43 14.12 -14.94
N LYS A 315 9.63 13.51 -13.76
CA LYS A 315 10.87 13.65 -12.96
C LYS A 315 11.90 12.56 -13.21
N CYS A 316 11.48 11.30 -13.23
CA CYS A 316 12.39 10.15 -13.31
C CYS A 316 12.21 9.30 -14.56
N GLY A 317 11.25 9.64 -15.44
CA GLY A 317 10.94 8.85 -16.63
C GLY A 317 10.29 7.49 -16.35
N ASN A 318 10.00 7.14 -15.10
CA ASN A 318 9.34 5.89 -14.79
C ASN A 318 7.95 5.83 -15.41
N GLU A 319 7.62 4.69 -16.00
CA GLU A 319 6.33 4.41 -16.60
C GLU A 319 5.53 3.48 -15.69
N TRP A 320 4.28 3.81 -15.40
CA TRP A 320 3.44 2.96 -14.56
C TRP A 320 1.98 3.02 -14.95
N ARG A 321 1.23 1.99 -14.60
CA ARG A 321 -0.22 1.92 -14.83
C ARG A 321 -0.97 2.23 -13.53
N ALA A 322 -1.86 3.22 -13.54
CA ALA A 322 -2.65 3.58 -12.37
C ALA A 322 -4.01 4.21 -12.74
N PRO A 323 -5.01 4.16 -11.83
CA PRO A 323 -6.28 4.85 -12.02
C PRO A 323 -6.10 6.38 -12.10
N ILE A 324 -6.86 7.04 -13.00
CA ILE A 324 -6.93 8.51 -13.09
C ILE A 324 -7.32 9.13 -11.74
N ALA A 325 -8.33 8.59 -11.08
CA ALA A 325 -8.77 9.03 -9.76
C ALA A 325 -7.66 9.11 -8.71
N ASN A 326 -6.70 8.17 -8.73
CA ASN A 326 -5.60 8.19 -7.78
C ASN A 326 -4.61 9.31 -8.12
N ARG A 327 -4.36 9.53 -9.41
CA ARG A 327 -3.48 10.60 -9.88
C ARG A 327 -4.01 11.98 -9.54
N SER A 328 -5.29 12.21 -9.78
CA SER A 328 -5.94 13.48 -9.45
C SER A 328 -6.00 13.76 -7.94
N LYS A 329 -5.97 12.72 -7.10
CA LYS A 329 -5.84 12.82 -5.63
C LYS A 329 -4.41 13.06 -5.13
N GLY A 330 -3.43 13.16 -6.03
CA GLY A 330 -2.02 13.43 -5.69
C GLY A 330 -1.16 12.19 -5.45
N HIS A 331 -1.65 10.97 -5.78
CA HIS A 331 -0.80 9.78 -5.70
C HIS A 331 0.24 9.77 -6.82
N GLY A 332 1.48 10.13 -6.45
CA GLY A 332 2.66 10.30 -7.30
C GLY A 332 3.29 9.02 -7.89
N CYS A 333 4.41 9.20 -8.59
CA CYS A 333 5.30 8.10 -8.99
C CYS A 333 5.92 7.44 -7.75
N ASN A 334 5.79 6.11 -7.63
CA ASN A 334 6.34 5.37 -6.51
C ASN A 334 7.87 5.42 -6.45
N GLU A 335 8.56 5.40 -7.59
CA GLU A 335 10.03 5.50 -7.65
C GLU A 335 10.54 6.84 -7.08
N CYS A 336 9.84 7.95 -7.35
CA CYS A 336 10.17 9.23 -6.73
C CYS A 336 9.81 9.28 -5.24
N ALA A 337 8.69 8.67 -4.84
CA ALA A 337 8.20 8.74 -3.47
C ALA A 337 8.94 7.81 -2.50
N ASN A 338 9.48 6.69 -2.99
CA ASN A 338 10.06 5.64 -2.15
C ASN A 338 11.31 6.11 -1.38
N PRO A 339 12.32 6.77 -2.00
CA PRO A 339 13.49 7.27 -1.27
C PRO A 339 13.11 8.27 -0.16
N VAL A 340 12.16 9.15 -0.44
CA VAL A 340 11.64 10.13 0.54
C VAL A 340 10.97 9.41 1.72
N ARG A 341 10.09 8.44 1.43
CA ARG A 341 9.42 7.62 2.45
C ARG A 341 10.41 6.84 3.31
N MET A 342 11.44 6.24 2.70
CA MET A 342 12.48 5.51 3.44
C MET A 342 13.25 6.44 4.38
N LYS A 343 13.65 7.63 3.91
CA LYS A 343 14.34 8.63 4.73
C LYS A 343 13.47 9.09 5.92
N THR A 344 12.22 9.45 5.66
CA THR A 344 11.28 9.86 6.73
C THR A 344 11.02 8.72 7.71
N ARG A 345 10.85 7.49 7.23
CA ARG A 345 10.66 6.31 8.09
C ARG A 345 11.87 6.09 9.00
N LYS A 346 13.08 6.21 8.46
CA LYS A 346 14.32 6.06 9.25
C LYS A 346 14.42 7.15 10.33
N GLN A 347 14.15 8.41 9.97
CA GLN A 347 14.11 9.53 10.91
C GLN A 347 13.08 9.31 12.03
N ASN A 348 11.88 8.87 11.70
CA ASN A 348 10.83 8.58 12.70
C ASN A 348 11.20 7.42 13.62
N ILE A 349 11.86 6.39 13.10
CA ILE A 349 12.34 5.25 13.90
C ILE A 349 13.44 5.71 14.87
N LEU A 350 14.41 6.49 14.40
CA LEU A 350 15.47 7.06 15.24
C LEU A 350 14.91 8.01 16.31
N ALA A 351 13.95 8.87 15.95
CA ALA A 351 13.31 9.78 16.91
C ALA A 351 12.53 9.04 18.02
N LYS A 352 12.01 7.84 17.74
CA LYS A 352 11.21 7.06 18.69
C LYS A 352 12.04 6.10 19.54
N ARG A 353 13.11 5.52 18.98
CA ARG A 353 13.89 4.43 19.60
C ARG A 353 15.30 4.82 19.99
N GLU A 354 15.69 6.05 19.66
CA GLU A 354 17.02 6.60 19.86
C GLU A 354 18.11 5.80 19.13
N SER A 355 19.33 6.34 19.12
CA SER A 355 20.46 5.67 18.49
C SER A 355 20.98 4.54 19.38
N ILE A 356 22.00 3.81 18.90
CA ILE A 356 22.79 2.93 19.77
C ILE A 356 23.36 3.77 20.92
N ASP A 357 23.09 3.36 22.15
CA ASP A 357 23.45 4.06 23.40
C ASP A 357 24.29 3.18 24.35
N LYS A 358 24.38 1.88 24.07
CA LYS A 358 25.11 0.93 24.90
C LYS A 358 26.61 1.14 24.77
N GLU A 359 27.25 1.58 25.85
CA GLU A 359 28.68 1.90 25.92
C GLU A 359 29.59 0.82 25.29
N ILE A 360 29.40 -0.45 25.65
CA ILE A 360 30.22 -1.55 25.11
C ILE A 360 30.05 -1.69 23.58
N CYS A 361 28.86 -1.37 23.04
CA CYS A 361 28.63 -1.38 21.59
C CYS A 361 29.29 -0.17 20.91
N LEU A 362 29.31 0.99 21.56
CA LEU A 362 30.00 2.19 21.06
C LEU A 362 31.52 1.96 21.01
N LEU A 363 32.08 1.33 22.05
CA LEU A 363 33.50 0.94 22.10
C LEU A 363 33.86 -0.13 21.06
N ASP A 364 32.95 -1.06 20.79
CA ASP A 364 33.15 -2.12 19.81
C ASP A 364 32.85 -1.70 18.36
N TRP A 365 32.42 -0.45 18.10
CA TRP A 365 32.07 -0.02 16.75
C TRP A 365 33.34 0.19 15.89
N ASP A 366 33.37 -0.39 14.68
CA ASP A 366 34.49 -0.14 13.75
C ASP A 366 34.21 1.09 12.87
N TYR A 367 34.74 2.24 13.30
CA TYR A 367 34.61 3.53 12.59
C TYR A 367 35.39 3.59 11.26
N GLN A 368 36.25 2.62 10.97
CA GLN A 368 37.04 2.60 9.73
C GLN A 368 36.33 1.82 8.62
N LEU A 369 35.60 0.76 8.97
CA LEU A 369 34.98 -0.14 8.01
C LEU A 369 33.47 0.11 7.80
N ASN A 370 32.79 0.74 8.76
CA ASN A 370 31.37 1.05 8.62
C ASN A 370 31.15 2.39 7.91
N GLU A 371 30.24 2.42 6.93
CA GLU A 371 29.89 3.62 6.15
C GLU A 371 29.30 4.74 7.02
N HIS A 372 28.58 4.38 8.08
CA HIS A 372 27.92 5.32 8.99
C HIS A 372 28.27 5.04 10.44
N GLY A 373 28.25 6.08 11.27
CA GLY A 373 28.45 5.98 12.71
C GLY A 373 27.26 5.36 13.45
N PRO A 374 27.43 4.99 14.73
CA PRO A 374 26.38 4.37 15.55
C PRO A 374 25.13 5.25 15.73
N GLU A 375 25.26 6.58 15.61
CA GLU A 375 24.17 7.56 15.66
C GLU A 375 23.13 7.38 14.53
N TYR A 376 23.52 6.70 13.45
CA TYR A 376 22.65 6.44 12.30
C TYR A 376 21.72 5.23 12.50
N TYR A 377 21.96 4.41 13.53
CA TYR A 377 21.28 3.14 13.77
C TYR A 377 20.60 3.11 15.13
N THR A 378 19.50 2.37 15.22
CA THR A 378 18.87 2.04 16.52
C THR A 378 19.41 0.72 17.07
N ASN A 379 19.30 0.51 18.38
CA ASN A 379 19.65 -0.77 19.03
C ASN A 379 18.97 -1.99 18.40
N GLY A 380 17.75 -1.84 17.87
CA GLY A 380 16.98 -2.93 17.25
C GLY A 380 17.24 -3.14 15.76
N SER A 381 18.26 -2.48 15.18
CA SER A 381 18.55 -2.58 13.76
C SER A 381 19.00 -4.00 13.37
N GLY A 382 18.43 -4.53 12.29
CA GLY A 382 18.86 -5.80 11.70
C GLY A 382 20.05 -5.67 10.74
N GLU A 383 20.56 -4.46 10.51
CA GLU A 383 21.69 -4.22 9.62
C GLU A 383 22.96 -4.87 10.19
N VAL A 384 23.72 -5.54 9.32
CA VAL A 384 25.00 -6.18 9.64
C VAL A 384 26.09 -5.16 9.46
N VAL A 385 26.89 -4.96 10.51
CA VAL A 385 28.01 -4.03 10.54
C VAL A 385 29.25 -4.74 11.05
N THR A 386 30.40 -4.12 10.83
CA THR A 386 31.67 -4.59 11.38
C THR A 386 31.87 -4.06 12.79
N TRP A 387 32.19 -4.96 13.71
CA TRP A 387 32.56 -4.65 15.08
C TRP A 387 34.04 -4.94 15.27
N ARG A 388 34.72 -4.13 16.09
CA ARG A 388 36.12 -4.31 16.49
C ARG A 388 36.18 -4.36 18.00
N CYS A 389 36.59 -5.50 18.55
CA CYS A 389 36.54 -5.72 19.99
C CYS A 389 37.48 -4.72 20.69
N HIS A 390 36.97 -3.91 21.60
CA HIS A 390 37.81 -2.98 22.36
C HIS A 390 38.81 -3.70 23.29
N VAL A 391 38.53 -4.96 23.67
CA VAL A 391 39.42 -5.75 24.54
C VAL A 391 40.57 -6.40 23.77
N CYS A 392 40.27 -7.11 22.68
CA CYS A 392 41.27 -7.93 21.96
C CYS A 392 41.58 -7.43 20.55
N GLY A 393 40.87 -6.43 20.04
CA GLY A 393 41.03 -5.90 18.69
C GLY A 393 40.44 -6.76 17.57
N TYR A 394 39.92 -7.96 17.86
CA TYR A 394 39.34 -8.85 16.85
C TYR A 394 38.15 -8.20 16.16
N ARG A 395 38.11 -8.29 14.82
CA ARG A 395 37.03 -7.79 13.98
C ARG A 395 36.05 -8.90 13.63
N TRP A 396 34.76 -8.62 13.72
CA TRP A 396 33.71 -9.56 13.31
C TRP A 396 32.48 -8.83 12.76
N GLU A 397 31.73 -9.51 11.91
CA GLU A 397 30.47 -9.00 11.36
C GLU A 397 29.28 -9.64 12.06
N THR A 398 28.33 -8.82 12.52
CA THR A 398 27.04 -9.32 12.99
C THR A 398 25.98 -8.22 12.97
N ALA A 399 24.71 -8.61 12.98
CA ALA A 399 23.59 -7.69 13.04
C ALA A 399 23.62 -6.88 14.36
N ILE A 400 23.31 -5.58 14.27
CA ILE A 400 23.29 -4.68 15.44
C ILE A 400 22.41 -5.23 16.56
N CYS A 401 21.21 -5.69 16.23
CA CYS A 401 20.27 -6.25 17.20
C CYS A 401 20.81 -7.49 17.94
N ASN A 402 21.69 -8.28 17.31
CA ASN A 402 22.31 -9.42 17.98
C ASN A 402 23.36 -8.96 18.99
N ARG A 403 24.17 -7.96 18.61
CA ARG A 403 25.23 -7.41 19.47
C ARG A 403 24.66 -6.63 20.66
N THR A 404 23.59 -5.88 20.44
CA THR A 404 22.98 -5.02 21.47
C THR A 404 22.11 -5.81 22.45
N ARG A 405 21.54 -6.96 22.06
CA ARG A 405 20.61 -7.72 22.92
C ARG A 405 21.28 -8.40 24.12
N ASP A 406 22.46 -8.99 23.97
CA ASP A 406 23.15 -9.72 25.04
C ASP A 406 24.68 -9.57 24.91
N TYR A 407 25.36 -9.31 26.03
CA TYR A 407 26.83 -9.25 26.09
C TYR A 407 27.49 -10.60 25.73
N LYS A 408 26.80 -11.73 25.92
CA LYS A 408 27.25 -13.07 25.50
C LYS A 408 27.32 -13.23 23.97
N ASN A 409 26.71 -12.31 23.23
CA ASN A 409 26.81 -12.18 21.78
C ASN A 409 27.80 -11.10 21.34
N GLY A 410 28.69 -10.67 22.25
CA GLY A 410 29.85 -9.84 21.93
C GLY A 410 30.91 -10.61 21.12
N CYS A 411 32.15 -10.18 21.27
CA CYS A 411 33.27 -10.73 20.49
C CYS A 411 33.30 -12.27 20.51
N PRO A 412 33.21 -12.95 19.35
CA PRO A 412 33.19 -14.41 19.26
C PRO A 412 34.53 -15.03 19.69
N PHE A 413 35.62 -14.26 19.60
CA PHE A 413 36.94 -14.65 20.07
C PHE A 413 37.01 -14.65 21.61
N CYS A 414 36.62 -13.55 22.27
CA CYS A 414 36.62 -13.48 23.75
C CYS A 414 35.64 -14.45 24.40
N SER A 415 34.52 -14.75 23.74
CA SER A 415 33.53 -15.71 24.23
C SER A 415 33.88 -17.18 23.94
N GLY A 416 35.02 -17.45 23.29
CA GLY A 416 35.48 -18.81 22.98
C GLY A 416 34.65 -19.54 21.93
N LYS A 417 33.84 -18.82 21.14
CA LYS A 417 33.09 -19.38 20.00
C LYS A 417 33.99 -19.62 18.79
N ILE A 418 35.08 -18.86 18.68
CA ILE A 418 36.14 -19.04 17.68
C ILE A 418 37.44 -19.36 18.41
N ILE A 419 38.08 -20.45 18.04
CA ILE A 419 39.39 -20.87 18.55
C ILE A 419 40.47 -20.51 17.52
N ILE A 420 41.49 -19.79 17.96
CA ILE A 420 42.66 -19.39 17.17
C ILE A 420 43.89 -19.96 17.87
N ARG A 421 44.65 -20.76 17.12
CA ARG A 421 45.92 -21.34 17.54
C ARG A 421 46.90 -20.24 17.97
N GLY A 422 47.57 -20.45 19.10
CA GLY A 422 48.54 -19.53 19.68
C GLY A 422 47.93 -18.42 20.53
N PHE A 423 46.60 -18.42 20.70
CA PHE A 423 45.91 -17.40 21.51
C PHE A 423 44.95 -17.99 22.54
N ASN A 424 43.90 -18.70 22.10
CA ASN A 424 42.84 -19.20 22.99
C ASN A 424 42.55 -20.69 22.80
N ASP A 425 43.42 -21.42 22.10
CA ASP A 425 43.39 -22.88 22.06
C ASP A 425 43.84 -23.51 23.37
N LEU A 426 43.52 -24.79 23.53
CA LEU A 426 43.70 -25.55 24.77
C LEU A 426 45.16 -25.52 25.25
N LEU A 427 46.12 -25.75 24.36
CA LEU A 427 47.53 -25.88 24.75
C LEU A 427 48.20 -24.52 24.95
N THR A 428 47.72 -23.47 24.27
CA THR A 428 48.16 -22.10 24.60
C THR A 428 47.70 -21.69 26.00
N VAL A 429 46.45 -21.99 26.36
CA VAL A 429 45.88 -21.55 27.65
C VAL A 429 46.25 -22.48 28.82
N ARG A 430 46.51 -23.76 28.53
CA ARG A 430 46.82 -24.82 29.51
C ARG A 430 47.94 -25.73 28.97
N PRO A 431 49.19 -25.23 28.86
CA PRO A 431 50.29 -25.99 28.28
C PRO A 431 50.62 -27.27 29.05
N GLU A 432 50.33 -27.33 30.35
CA GLU A 432 50.57 -28.51 31.19
C GLU A 432 49.71 -29.72 30.81
N LEU A 433 48.63 -29.53 30.06
CA LEU A 433 47.77 -30.62 29.60
C LEU A 433 48.37 -31.43 28.46
N GLU A 434 49.34 -30.85 27.74
CA GLU A 434 50.04 -31.53 26.66
C GLU A 434 50.73 -32.82 27.15
N LEU A 435 51.26 -32.79 28.37
CA LEU A 435 51.92 -33.94 29.00
C LEU A 435 50.99 -35.15 29.18
N ASP A 436 49.69 -34.89 29.37
CA ASP A 436 48.70 -35.94 29.61
C ASP A 436 47.89 -36.31 28.33
N TRP A 437 48.16 -35.66 27.19
CA TRP A 437 47.37 -35.87 25.97
C TRP A 437 47.78 -37.17 25.27
N ASP A 438 46.82 -38.08 25.04
CA ASP A 438 47.09 -39.35 24.36
C ASP A 438 47.01 -39.19 22.83
N TYR A 439 48.08 -38.69 22.22
CA TYR A 439 48.17 -38.48 20.76
C TYR A 439 47.89 -39.73 19.92
N LYS A 440 48.15 -40.93 20.47
CA LYS A 440 47.89 -42.18 19.74
C LYS A 440 46.39 -42.45 19.62
N SER A 441 45.65 -42.20 20.70
CA SER A 441 44.20 -42.43 20.75
C SER A 441 43.41 -41.27 20.14
N ASN A 442 43.91 -40.04 20.27
CA ASN A 442 43.28 -38.82 19.76
C ASN A 442 43.82 -38.39 18.38
N LYS A 443 44.18 -39.33 17.51
CA LYS A 443 44.82 -39.05 16.20
C LYS A 443 44.04 -38.08 15.30
N ASP A 444 42.71 -38.03 15.45
CA ASP A 444 41.81 -37.22 14.63
C ASP A 444 41.42 -35.89 15.32
N ILE A 445 41.95 -35.61 16.51
CA ILE A 445 41.63 -34.43 17.31
C ILE A 445 42.89 -33.57 17.45
N ASP A 446 42.85 -32.38 16.88
CA ASP A 446 43.91 -31.38 17.00
C ASP A 446 43.67 -30.50 18.23
N PRO A 447 44.49 -30.61 19.30
CA PRO A 447 44.30 -29.85 20.53
C PRO A 447 44.49 -28.33 20.32
N THR A 448 45.09 -27.90 19.20
CA THR A 448 45.23 -26.48 18.84
C THR A 448 43.98 -25.89 18.18
N LYS A 449 42.94 -26.71 17.93
CA LYS A 449 41.66 -26.29 17.33
C LYS A 449 40.50 -26.30 18.32
N ILE A 450 40.74 -26.67 19.57
CA ILE A 450 39.74 -26.70 20.64
C ILE A 450 40.19 -25.79 21.79
N GLY A 451 39.23 -25.23 22.54
CA GLY A 451 39.52 -24.38 23.71
C GLY A 451 39.28 -25.09 25.04
N VAL A 452 39.65 -24.44 26.15
CA VAL A 452 39.43 -24.96 27.53
C VAL A 452 37.95 -25.21 27.89
N GLY A 453 37.02 -24.61 27.14
CA GLY A 453 35.57 -24.79 27.28
C GLY A 453 35.01 -26.02 26.55
N CYS A 454 35.85 -26.78 25.83
CA CYS A 454 35.41 -27.91 25.00
C CYS A 454 34.82 -29.05 25.85
N HIS A 455 33.63 -29.53 25.49
CA HIS A 455 32.95 -30.64 26.19
C HIS A 455 33.19 -32.00 25.54
N ASP A 456 34.02 -32.07 24.50
CA ASP A 456 34.34 -33.34 23.84
C ASP A 456 35.11 -34.25 24.79
N SER A 457 34.72 -35.52 24.79
CA SER A 457 35.41 -36.56 25.56
C SER A 457 36.60 -37.05 24.75
N VAL A 458 37.80 -36.94 25.33
CA VAL A 458 39.06 -37.35 24.69
C VAL A 458 39.82 -38.29 25.62
N SER A 459 40.74 -39.06 25.04
CA SER A 459 41.59 -39.98 25.80
C SER A 459 42.81 -39.26 26.38
N TRP A 460 43.11 -39.55 27.64
CA TRP A 460 44.26 -39.01 28.37
C TRP A 460 45.16 -40.16 28.84
N VAL A 461 46.46 -39.90 28.92
CA VAL A 461 47.46 -40.81 29.48
C VAL A 461 48.24 -40.08 30.55
N CYS A 462 48.28 -40.58 31.77
CA CYS A 462 48.89 -39.83 32.86
C CYS A 462 50.42 -39.85 32.70
N HIS A 463 51.08 -38.71 32.59
CA HIS A 463 52.55 -38.67 32.54
C HIS A 463 53.22 -39.20 33.82
N LYS A 464 52.50 -39.22 34.95
CA LYS A 464 53.05 -39.68 36.25
C LYS A 464 52.92 -41.18 36.46
N CYS A 465 51.77 -41.76 36.14
CA CYS A 465 51.47 -43.16 36.45
C CYS A 465 51.14 -44.00 35.21
N THR A 466 51.16 -43.43 34.01
CA THR A 466 50.87 -44.08 32.73
C THR A 466 49.44 -44.62 32.54
N TYR A 467 48.57 -44.48 33.56
CA TYR A 467 47.16 -44.87 33.46
C TYR A 467 46.43 -44.07 32.38
N ARG A 468 45.63 -44.76 31.56
CA ARG A 468 44.83 -44.17 30.48
C ARG A 468 43.36 -44.05 30.91
N TRP A 469 42.73 -42.93 30.58
CA TRP A 469 41.30 -42.71 30.86
C TRP A 469 40.67 -41.74 29.87
N ASP A 470 39.36 -41.85 29.69
CA ASP A 470 38.59 -40.88 28.90
C ASP A 470 37.96 -39.83 29.82
N ALA A 471 38.06 -38.56 29.41
CA ALA A 471 37.42 -37.45 30.11
C ALA A 471 37.19 -36.26 29.18
N GLN A 472 36.17 -35.45 29.51
CA GLN A 472 35.93 -34.19 28.82
C GLN A 472 37.10 -33.21 29.01
N VAL A 473 37.48 -32.52 27.93
CA VAL A 473 38.52 -31.47 27.95
C VAL A 473 38.22 -30.41 29.01
N TYR A 474 36.97 -29.94 29.08
CA TYR A 474 36.50 -28.99 30.08
C TYR A 474 36.78 -29.45 31.52
N ASN A 475 36.49 -30.71 31.84
CA ASN A 475 36.74 -31.26 33.18
C ASN A 475 38.24 -31.30 33.49
N ARG A 476 39.06 -31.70 32.51
CA ARG A 476 40.51 -31.77 32.67
C ARG A 476 41.15 -30.38 32.82
N ALA A 477 40.69 -29.40 32.04
CA ALA A 477 41.15 -28.01 32.07
C ALA A 477 40.74 -27.25 33.35
N ASN A 478 39.66 -27.68 34.01
CA ASN A 478 39.22 -27.16 35.31
C ASN A 478 39.79 -27.95 36.52
N GLY A 479 40.87 -28.71 36.32
CA GLY A 479 41.65 -29.31 37.42
C GLY A 479 41.26 -30.74 37.82
N LYS A 480 40.29 -31.40 37.16
CA LYS A 480 40.05 -32.84 37.39
C LYS A 480 41.15 -33.66 36.71
N GLY A 481 42.20 -34.01 37.47
CA GLY A 481 43.33 -34.82 37.00
C GLY A 481 43.08 -36.33 36.99
N CYS A 482 44.16 -37.11 36.83
CA CYS A 482 44.12 -38.57 36.70
C CYS A 482 43.34 -39.26 37.84
N PRO A 483 42.34 -40.12 37.52
CA PRO A 483 41.57 -40.84 38.53
C PRO A 483 42.40 -41.89 39.28
N CYS A 484 43.46 -42.44 38.68
CA CYS A 484 44.37 -43.38 39.33
C CYS A 484 45.22 -42.67 40.41
N CYS A 485 45.89 -41.58 40.07
CA CYS A 485 46.68 -40.81 41.06
C CYS A 485 45.84 -40.24 42.21
N SER A 486 44.56 -39.97 41.98
CA SER A 486 43.62 -39.50 43.00
C SER A 486 42.85 -40.64 43.71
N ASN A 487 43.26 -41.90 43.49
CA ASN A 487 42.67 -43.10 44.10
C ASN A 487 41.15 -43.28 43.87
N ARG A 488 40.60 -42.65 42.82
CA ARG A 488 39.19 -42.82 42.41
C ARG A 488 38.95 -44.11 41.65
N VAL A 489 40.00 -44.67 41.05
CA VAL A 489 40.01 -46.02 40.44
C VAL A 489 41.18 -46.81 41.00
N VAL A 490 41.03 -48.13 41.07
CA VAL A 490 42.11 -49.04 41.48
C VAL A 490 42.73 -49.64 40.24
N VAL A 491 44.05 -49.57 40.14
CA VAL A 491 44.85 -50.10 39.05
C VAL A 491 45.98 -50.94 39.64
N ALA A 492 45.87 -52.25 39.45
CA ALA A 492 46.84 -53.21 39.94
C ALA A 492 48.24 -52.92 39.35
N GLY A 493 49.26 -53.00 40.21
CA GLY A 493 50.65 -52.66 39.90
C GLY A 493 50.97 -51.16 39.94
N ILE A 494 50.01 -50.30 40.30
CA ILE A 494 50.21 -48.84 40.33
C ILE A 494 49.79 -48.24 41.67
N ASN A 495 48.50 -48.31 42.00
CA ASN A 495 47.94 -47.65 43.18
C ASN A 495 47.12 -48.59 44.07
N ASP A 496 47.12 -49.88 43.76
CA ASP A 496 46.54 -50.89 44.63
C ASP A 496 47.36 -51.07 45.92
N LEU A 497 46.70 -51.51 46.98
CA LEU A 497 47.30 -51.66 48.30
C LEU A 497 48.46 -52.66 48.31
N ALA A 498 48.40 -53.73 47.50
CA ALA A 498 49.49 -54.71 47.44
C ALA A 498 50.78 -54.08 46.93
N THR A 499 50.67 -53.14 46.00
CA THR A 499 51.79 -52.44 45.39
C THR A 499 52.28 -51.29 46.26
N THR A 500 51.39 -50.44 46.79
CA THR A 500 51.81 -49.24 47.54
C THR A 500 52.15 -49.51 49.00
N ASP A 501 51.57 -50.55 49.60
CA ASP A 501 51.69 -50.85 51.03
C ASP A 501 51.82 -52.38 51.26
N PRO A 502 52.90 -53.03 50.78
CA PRO A 502 53.07 -54.47 50.85
C PRO A 502 53.04 -55.02 52.30
N ASP A 503 53.57 -54.26 53.27
CA ASP A 503 53.52 -54.63 54.68
C ASP A 503 52.10 -54.65 55.25
N ILE A 504 51.22 -53.78 54.74
CA ILE A 504 49.81 -53.76 55.13
C ILE A 504 49.08 -54.90 54.44
N ALA A 505 49.35 -55.12 53.14
CA ALA A 505 48.80 -56.24 52.40
C ALA A 505 49.19 -57.60 53.00
N ALA A 506 50.36 -57.72 53.65
CA ALA A 506 50.76 -58.93 54.37
C ALA A 506 49.88 -59.26 55.58
N ASP A 507 49.26 -58.25 56.20
CA ASP A 507 48.28 -58.43 57.29
C ASP A 507 46.87 -58.77 56.78
N TRP A 508 46.68 -58.92 55.46
CA TRP A 508 45.37 -59.24 54.89
C TRP A 508 44.94 -60.64 55.30
N HIS A 509 43.73 -60.79 55.84
CA HIS A 509 43.26 -62.11 56.24
C HIS A 509 43.11 -63.03 55.00
N PRO A 510 43.67 -64.26 55.01
CA PRO A 510 43.76 -65.10 53.81
C PRO A 510 42.42 -65.54 53.23
N THR A 511 41.37 -65.72 54.05
CA THR A 511 40.07 -66.26 53.61
C THR A 511 38.82 -65.48 54.02
N LYS A 512 38.92 -64.40 54.82
CA LYS A 512 37.75 -63.67 55.39
C LYS A 512 37.39 -62.38 54.64
N ASN A 513 38.03 -62.11 53.52
CA ASN A 513 37.73 -60.93 52.70
C ASN A 513 37.30 -61.37 51.30
N SER A 514 36.25 -60.74 50.77
CA SER A 514 35.84 -60.92 49.38
C SER A 514 36.73 -60.13 48.39
N LEU A 515 37.38 -59.07 48.87
CA LEU A 515 38.30 -58.23 48.10
C LEU A 515 39.75 -58.66 48.32
N LYS A 516 40.55 -58.55 47.26
CA LYS A 516 42.00 -58.74 47.29
C LYS A 516 42.72 -57.42 47.55
N PRO A 517 43.94 -57.44 48.12
CA PRO A 517 44.77 -56.24 48.24
C PRO A 517 45.02 -55.51 46.90
N THR A 518 44.98 -56.23 45.78
CA THR A 518 45.11 -55.67 44.42
C THR A 518 43.86 -54.96 43.91
N GLU A 519 42.74 -54.99 44.64
CA GLU A 519 41.42 -54.46 44.24
C GLU A 519 40.98 -53.24 45.07
N VAL A 520 41.86 -52.75 45.95
CA VAL A 520 41.59 -51.63 46.86
C VAL A 520 42.76 -50.65 46.88
N THR A 521 42.50 -49.37 47.14
CA THR A 521 43.54 -48.36 47.38
C THR A 521 43.62 -48.01 48.87
N ARG A 522 44.80 -47.55 49.32
CA ARG A 522 45.09 -47.23 50.74
C ARG A 522 44.12 -46.25 51.43
N GLY A 523 43.39 -45.43 50.67
CA GLY A 523 42.48 -44.39 51.20
C GLY A 523 41.03 -44.82 51.38
N GLN A 524 40.65 -46.03 50.98
CA GLN A 524 39.25 -46.48 51.04
C GLN A 524 38.78 -46.72 52.48
N SER A 525 37.51 -46.43 52.75
CA SER A 525 36.87 -46.69 54.06
C SER A 525 36.29 -48.11 54.17
N THR A 526 36.65 -49.01 53.26
CA THR A 526 36.18 -50.40 53.22
C THR A 526 36.63 -51.15 54.47
N ILE A 527 35.71 -51.89 55.10
CA ILE A 527 36.01 -52.69 56.29
C ILE A 527 36.67 -54.00 55.86
N ILE A 528 37.86 -54.26 56.38
CA ILE A 528 38.68 -55.43 56.08
C ILE A 528 38.90 -56.26 57.34
N ASN A 529 38.87 -57.58 57.19
CA ASN A 529 39.34 -58.50 58.21
C ASN A 529 40.85 -58.66 58.07
N TRP A 530 41.59 -58.39 59.14
CA TRP A 530 43.04 -58.41 59.20
C TRP A 530 43.51 -59.59 60.05
N ARG A 531 44.68 -60.14 59.73
CA ARG A 531 45.40 -61.13 60.52
C ARG A 531 46.85 -60.69 60.58
N CYS A 532 47.35 -60.37 61.79
CA CYS A 532 48.69 -59.84 61.95
C CYS A 532 49.72 -60.87 61.48
N ALA A 533 50.57 -60.50 60.53
CA ALA A 533 51.61 -61.39 60.01
C ALA A 533 52.64 -61.79 61.09
N ILE A 534 52.81 -60.98 62.14
CA ILE A 534 53.79 -61.21 63.21
C ILE A 534 53.26 -62.15 64.31
N CYS A 535 52.08 -61.85 64.86
CA CYS A 535 51.55 -62.56 66.03
C CYS A 535 50.29 -63.39 65.76
N GLY A 536 49.76 -63.35 64.54
CA GLY A 536 48.54 -64.05 64.15
C GLY A 536 47.23 -63.45 64.69
N ASN A 537 47.27 -62.40 65.52
CA ASN A 537 46.06 -61.77 66.05
C ASN A 537 45.17 -61.23 64.92
N GLU A 538 43.89 -61.56 64.97
CA GLU A 538 42.89 -61.14 64.00
C GLU A 538 42.07 -59.94 64.52
N TRP A 539 41.70 -59.02 63.63
CA TRP A 539 40.81 -57.91 63.95
C TRP A 539 40.09 -57.40 62.71
N ARG A 540 39.05 -56.60 62.92
CA ARG A 540 38.28 -55.97 61.85
C ARG A 540 38.38 -54.45 61.98
N ASP A 541 38.79 -53.76 60.92
CA ASP A 541 38.87 -52.29 60.87
C ASP A 541 38.82 -51.80 59.42
N THR A 542 38.58 -50.51 59.22
CA THR A 542 38.61 -49.91 57.90
C THR A 542 40.04 -49.80 57.37
N LEU A 543 40.16 -49.91 56.05
CA LEU A 543 41.44 -49.89 55.36
C LEU A 543 42.18 -48.56 55.55
N ASN A 544 41.49 -47.42 55.45
CA ASN A 544 42.07 -46.09 55.72
C ASN A 544 42.58 -45.93 57.17
N HIS A 545 41.96 -46.56 58.16
CA HIS A 545 42.48 -46.55 59.53
C HIS A 545 43.75 -47.39 59.63
N ARG A 546 43.77 -48.57 59.00
CA ARG A 546 44.95 -49.44 58.99
C ARG A 546 46.14 -48.77 58.29
N SER A 547 45.91 -48.14 57.14
CA SER A 547 46.91 -47.41 56.36
C SER A 547 47.32 -46.07 56.98
N GLY A 548 46.47 -45.49 57.83
CA GLY A 548 46.79 -44.35 58.69
C GLY A 548 47.61 -44.70 59.93
N GLY A 549 48.07 -45.96 60.07
CA GLY A 549 49.00 -46.39 61.13
C GLY A 549 48.35 -47.16 62.28
N ARG A 550 47.03 -47.41 62.25
CA ARG A 550 46.36 -48.22 63.27
C ARG A 550 46.60 -49.71 63.00
N GLY A 551 47.62 -50.28 63.64
CA GLY A 551 47.99 -51.70 63.49
C GLY A 551 47.45 -52.63 64.59
N CYS A 552 48.01 -53.85 64.63
CA CYS A 552 47.68 -54.86 65.64
C CYS A 552 47.92 -54.35 67.08
N ARG A 553 46.85 -54.33 67.89
CA ARG A 553 46.91 -53.88 69.29
C ARG A 553 47.79 -54.76 70.17
N VAL A 554 47.90 -56.05 69.86
CA VAL A 554 48.74 -57.01 70.60
C VAL A 554 50.22 -56.68 70.37
N CYS A 555 50.65 -56.54 69.11
CA CYS A 555 52.02 -56.13 68.80
C CYS A 555 52.37 -54.74 69.34
N LYS A 556 51.40 -53.80 69.38
CA LYS A 556 51.63 -52.47 69.95
C LYS A 556 51.87 -52.51 71.46
N LYS A 557 51.20 -53.41 72.19
CA LYS A 557 51.42 -53.62 73.63
C LYS A 557 52.74 -54.33 73.96
N LEU A 558 53.27 -55.13 73.04
CA LEU A 558 54.54 -55.87 73.21
C LEU A 558 55.80 -55.04 72.87
N LYS A 559 55.63 -53.84 72.30
CA LYS A 559 56.72 -52.90 71.93
C LYS A 559 56.84 -51.69 72.89
N GLN A 560 56.01 -51.64 73.93
CA GLN A 560 56.16 -50.73 75.09
C GLN A 560 56.82 -51.50 76.21
#